data_AF-A0A2M7RWU0-F1
#
_entry.id   AF-A0A2M7RWU0-F1
#
_cell.length_a   1.000
_cell.length_b   1.000
_cell.length_c   1.000
_cell.angle_alpha   90.00
_cell.angle_beta   90.00
_cell.angle_gamma   90.00
#
_symmetry.space_group_name_H-M   'P 1'
#
loop_
_entity.id
_entity.type
_entity.pdbx_description
1 polymer ?
#
loop_
_entity_poly.entity_id
_entity_poly.type
_entity_poly.pdbx_seq_one_letter_code
_entity_poly.pdbx_strand_id
1 'polypeptide(L)'
;MLEQIFFLHLSIIKNQMKNIFTNISFDKWIVLILFFISVYTVFNLKHWKKENRVIVSDVVDYYGYLPATFIYGDVTLTNPTNKITTYSPTFWYHTTPEGKKVFKTSMGMALIYAPFFFVAHLFATSTDAIADGFSTPYKFAICMSSLFYFLIGLIFLR
;
A
#
# COMPACT_ATOMS: atom_id res chain seq x y z
N MET A 1 -49.99 -13.44 18.57
CA MET A 1 -50.01 -12.98 17.15
C MET A 1 -48.71 -12.26 16.78
N LEU A 2 -48.30 -11.21 17.50
CA LEU A 2 -47.03 -10.49 17.25
C LEU A 2 -45.77 -11.37 17.34
N GLU A 3 -45.66 -12.25 18.34
CA GLU A 3 -44.48 -13.14 18.48
C GLU A 3 -44.32 -14.13 17.33
N GLN A 4 -45.41 -14.70 16.82
CA GLN A 4 -45.36 -15.64 15.70
C GLN A 4 -44.88 -14.98 14.40
N ILE A 5 -45.28 -13.72 14.16
CA ILE A 5 -44.82 -12.92 13.02
C ILE A 5 -43.32 -12.64 13.16
N PHE A 6 -42.85 -12.32 14.38
CA PHE A 6 -41.44 -12.09 14.66
C PHE A 6 -40.57 -13.34 14.42
N PHE A 7 -40.99 -14.51 14.91
CA PHE A 7 -40.28 -15.77 14.67
C PHE A 7 -40.27 -16.19 13.19
N LEU A 8 -41.36 -15.97 12.46
CA LEU A 8 -41.42 -16.21 11.02
C LEU A 8 -40.42 -15.32 10.27
N HIS A 9 -40.34 -14.04 10.65
CA HIS A 9 -39.41 -13.10 10.03
C HIS A 9 -37.94 -13.48 10.29
N LEU A 10 -37.60 -13.86 11.54
CA LEU A 10 -36.29 -14.40 11.88
C LEU A 10 -35.94 -15.68 11.10
N SER A 11 -36.91 -16.58 10.91
CA SER A 11 -36.73 -17.79 10.12
C SER A 11 -36.43 -17.48 8.65
N ILE A 12 -37.16 -16.55 8.04
CA ILE A 12 -36.94 -16.11 6.66
C ILE A 12 -35.57 -15.48 6.50
N ILE A 13 -35.18 -14.57 7.40
CA ILE A 13 -33.85 -13.94 7.40
C ILE A 13 -32.76 -15.02 7.54
N LYS A 14 -32.92 -15.95 8.47
CA LYS A 14 -31.96 -17.04 8.69
C LYS A 14 -31.82 -17.94 7.45
N ASN A 15 -32.92 -18.22 6.75
CA ASN A 15 -32.91 -19.06 5.55
C ASN A 15 -32.35 -18.31 4.33
N GLN A 16 -32.63 -17.01 4.19
CA GLN A 16 -32.02 -16.15 3.18
C GLN A 16 -30.51 -16.03 3.40
N MET A 17 -30.08 -15.80 4.65
CA MET A 17 -28.66 -15.80 5.02
C MET A 17 -28.02 -17.14 4.65
N LYS A 18 -28.61 -18.26 5.08
CA LYS A 18 -28.10 -19.61 4.75
C LYS A 18 -27.92 -19.82 3.25
N ASN A 19 -28.90 -19.42 2.44
CA ASN A 19 -28.81 -19.50 0.97
C ASN A 19 -27.70 -18.63 0.38
N ILE A 20 -27.44 -17.45 0.94
CA ILE A 20 -26.32 -16.59 0.51
C ILE A 20 -24.98 -17.28 0.79
N PHE A 21 -24.79 -17.84 1.99
CA PHE A 21 -23.54 -18.51 2.36
C PHE A 21 -23.29 -19.80 1.56
N THR A 22 -24.34 -20.54 1.21
CA THR A 22 -24.22 -21.80 0.44
C THR A 22 -24.01 -21.61 -1.06
N ASN A 23 -24.31 -20.43 -1.62
CA ASN A 23 -24.19 -20.17 -3.05
C ASN A 23 -22.81 -19.59 -3.46
N ILE A 24 -21.93 -19.36 -2.48
CA ILE A 24 -20.56 -18.90 -2.68
C ILE A 24 -19.65 -20.14 -2.80
N SER A 25 -18.92 -20.26 -3.91
CA SER A 25 -17.98 -21.35 -4.13
C SER A 25 -16.79 -21.30 -3.15
N PHE A 26 -16.25 -22.47 -2.82
CA PHE A 26 -15.24 -22.65 -1.76
C PHE A 26 -13.97 -21.80 -1.97
N ASP A 27 -13.55 -21.64 -3.22
CA ASP A 27 -12.43 -20.79 -3.66
C ASP A 27 -12.62 -19.31 -3.25
N LYS A 28 -13.85 -18.78 -3.32
CA LYS A 28 -14.15 -17.40 -2.92
C LYS A 28 -14.02 -17.20 -1.42
N TRP A 29 -14.41 -18.21 -0.63
CA TRP A 29 -14.22 -18.19 0.82
C TRP A 29 -12.73 -18.14 1.19
N ILE A 30 -11.89 -18.92 0.50
CA ILE A 30 -10.45 -18.89 0.71
C ILE A 30 -9.89 -17.50 0.40
N VAL A 31 -10.23 -16.92 -0.76
CA VAL A 31 -9.77 -15.57 -1.13
C VAL A 31 -10.18 -14.54 -0.08
N LEU A 32 -11.43 -14.60 0.40
CA LEU A 32 -11.94 -13.68 1.43
C LEU A 32 -11.18 -13.82 2.75
N ILE A 33 -10.98 -15.06 3.22
CA ILE A 33 -10.25 -15.35 4.46
C ILE A 33 -8.80 -14.86 4.37
N LEU A 34 -8.09 -15.19 3.27
CA LEU A 34 -6.71 -14.75 3.07
C LEU A 34 -6.60 -13.23 3.04
N PHE A 35 -7.50 -12.56 2.31
CA PHE A 35 -7.53 -11.11 2.26
C PHE A 35 -7.75 -10.48 3.64
N PHE A 36 -8.73 -10.95 4.42
CA PHE A 36 -8.98 -10.42 5.77
C PHE A 36 -7.84 -10.71 6.75
N ILE A 37 -7.20 -11.88 6.66
CA ILE A 37 -6.00 -12.17 7.46
C ILE A 37 -4.89 -11.17 7.11
N SER A 38 -4.61 -10.93 5.82
CA SER A 38 -3.59 -9.97 5.40
C SER A 38 -3.91 -8.55 5.86
N VAL A 39 -5.17 -8.11 5.75
CA VAL A 39 -5.63 -6.82 6.27
C VAL A 39 -5.40 -6.76 7.78
N TYR A 40 -5.86 -7.76 8.53
CA TYR A 40 -5.65 -7.81 9.98
C TYR A 40 -4.16 -7.73 10.35
N THR A 41 -3.30 -8.48 9.68
CA THR A 41 -1.85 -8.46 9.93
C THR A 41 -1.25 -7.08 9.69
N VAL A 42 -1.60 -6.43 8.58
CA VAL A 42 -1.14 -5.06 8.27
C VAL A 42 -1.57 -4.12 9.41
N PHE A 43 -2.85 -4.12 9.77
CA PHE A 43 -3.40 -3.22 10.79
C PHE A 43 -2.98 -3.52 12.23
N ASN A 44 -2.64 -4.77 12.54
CA ASN A 44 -2.13 -5.16 13.84
C ASN A 44 -0.65 -4.76 14.03
N LEU A 45 0.19 -4.99 13.01
CA LEU A 45 1.63 -4.72 13.10
C LEU A 45 1.97 -3.23 12.98
N LYS A 46 1.12 -2.46 12.26
CA LYS A 46 1.25 -1.00 12.06
C LYS A 46 2.64 -0.58 11.59
N HIS A 47 3.26 -1.37 10.70
CA HIS A 47 4.63 -1.12 10.22
C HIS A 47 4.79 0.27 9.60
N TRP A 48 3.74 0.83 9.00
CA TRP A 48 3.77 2.18 8.44
C TRP A 48 3.99 3.29 9.47
N LYS A 49 3.74 3.05 10.76
CA LYS A 49 4.02 3.99 11.85
C LYS A 49 5.44 3.86 12.40
N LYS A 50 6.15 2.79 12.04
CA LYS A 50 7.49 2.50 12.56
C LYS A 50 8.52 3.06 11.58
N GLU A 51 9.57 3.65 12.14
CA GLU A 51 10.76 3.96 11.35
C GLU A 51 11.44 2.68 10.88
N ASN A 52 12.05 2.72 9.70
CA ASN A 52 12.81 1.61 9.12
C ASN A 52 12.05 0.28 8.96
N ARG A 53 10.79 0.30 8.52
CA ARG A 53 10.01 -0.93 8.30
C ARG A 53 9.33 -1.10 6.94
N VAL A 54 8.95 -0.01 6.27
CA VAL A 54 8.22 -0.09 4.98
C VAL A 54 9.13 0.27 3.82
N ILE A 55 9.71 1.47 3.84
CA ILE A 55 10.63 1.95 2.81
C ILE A 55 12.05 1.71 3.33
N VAL A 56 12.53 0.47 3.19
CA VAL A 56 13.85 0.01 3.64
C VAL A 56 14.44 -1.00 2.67
N SER A 57 15.77 -1.19 2.75
CA SER A 57 16.50 -2.08 1.85
C SER A 57 16.22 -1.72 0.39
N ASP A 58 16.09 -2.70 -0.50
CA ASP A 58 15.88 -2.46 -1.93
C ASP A 58 14.61 -1.64 -2.25
N VAL A 59 13.62 -1.59 -1.32
CA VAL A 59 12.44 -0.73 -1.49
C VAL A 59 12.85 0.73 -1.62
N VAL A 60 13.94 1.16 -0.98
CA VAL A 60 14.47 2.53 -1.13
C VAL A 60 14.79 2.85 -2.59
N ASP A 61 15.45 1.92 -3.31
CA ASP A 61 15.76 2.09 -4.73
C ASP A 61 14.50 1.97 -5.61
N TYR A 62 13.68 0.95 -5.37
CA TYR A 62 12.47 0.69 -6.14
C TYR A 62 11.46 1.84 -6.07
N TYR A 63 11.31 2.44 -4.89
CA TYR A 63 10.37 3.51 -4.62
C TYR A 63 10.96 4.89 -4.90
N GLY A 64 12.27 5.08 -4.71
CA GLY A 64 12.95 6.37 -4.72
C GLY A 64 12.73 7.21 -5.98
N TYR A 65 12.50 6.57 -7.13
CA TYR A 65 12.13 7.25 -8.38
C TYR A 65 10.95 8.21 -8.23
N LEU A 66 9.94 7.87 -7.42
CA LEU A 66 8.73 8.68 -7.24
C LEU A 66 9.02 10.02 -6.54
N PRO A 67 9.51 10.04 -5.29
CA PRO A 67 9.84 11.30 -4.63
C PRO A 67 10.96 12.06 -5.36
N ALA A 68 11.97 11.37 -5.91
CA ALA A 68 13.04 12.01 -6.68
C ALA A 68 12.47 12.79 -7.88
N THR A 69 11.50 12.22 -8.60
CA THR A 69 10.91 12.85 -9.79
C THR A 69 9.85 13.90 -9.42
N PHE A 70 8.88 13.54 -8.59
CA PHE A 70 7.66 14.34 -8.41
C PHE A 70 7.72 15.32 -7.23
N ILE A 71 8.60 15.12 -6.26
CA ILE A 71 8.75 16.01 -5.10
C ILE A 71 10.03 16.84 -5.23
N TYR A 72 11.15 16.17 -5.52
CA TYR A 72 12.45 16.82 -5.54
C TYR A 72 12.89 17.30 -6.93
N GLY A 73 12.23 16.85 -8.00
CA GLY A 73 12.55 17.26 -9.37
C GLY A 73 13.97 16.90 -9.82
N ASP A 74 14.58 15.86 -9.24
CA ASP A 74 15.93 15.40 -9.53
C ASP A 74 15.98 13.87 -9.53
N VAL A 75 15.51 13.26 -10.64
CA VAL A 75 15.60 11.81 -10.86
C VAL A 75 17.04 11.34 -11.09
N THR A 76 17.94 12.25 -11.49
CA THR A 76 19.36 11.97 -11.72
C THR A 76 20.18 11.93 -10.44
N LEU A 77 19.55 12.24 -9.30
CA LEU A 77 20.17 12.26 -7.98
C LEU A 77 21.45 13.12 -7.96
N THR A 78 21.50 14.20 -8.74
CA THR A 78 22.68 15.06 -8.84
C THR A 78 22.92 15.80 -7.53
N ASN A 79 21.86 16.34 -6.92
CA ASN A 79 21.87 17.07 -5.65
C ASN A 79 20.89 16.48 -4.62
N PRO A 80 21.04 15.21 -4.22
CA PRO A 80 20.06 14.53 -3.40
C PRO A 80 20.04 15.13 -1.98
N THR A 81 21.19 15.48 -1.42
CA THR A 81 21.36 15.92 -0.02
C THR A 81 20.83 17.31 0.27
N ASN A 82 20.77 18.21 -0.72
CA ASN A 82 20.33 19.59 -0.49
C ASN A 82 18.82 19.73 -0.31
N LYS A 83 18.05 18.67 -0.59
CA LYS A 83 16.58 18.69 -0.50
C LYS A 83 16.01 17.67 0.49
N ILE A 84 16.85 16.80 1.07
CA ILE A 84 16.42 15.76 2.02
C ILE A 84 16.19 16.43 3.39
N THR A 85 14.96 16.36 3.88
CA THR A 85 14.60 16.77 5.25
C THR A 85 15.12 15.73 6.25
N THR A 86 15.22 16.10 7.53
CA THR A 86 15.62 15.21 8.65
C THR A 86 14.81 13.91 8.74
N TYR A 87 13.65 13.83 8.08
CA TYR A 87 12.70 12.72 8.12
C TYR A 87 12.71 11.84 6.87
N SER A 88 13.49 12.20 5.85
CA SER A 88 13.56 11.45 4.59
C SER A 88 14.75 10.48 4.59
N PRO A 89 14.56 9.19 4.25
CA PRO A 89 15.66 8.28 3.94
C PRO A 89 16.56 8.90 2.88
N THR A 90 17.87 8.78 3.07
CA THR A 90 18.85 9.13 2.03
C THR A 90 18.56 8.27 0.81
N PHE A 91 18.40 8.90 -0.37
CA PHE A 91 18.36 8.16 -1.63
C PHE A 91 19.59 7.26 -1.76
N TRP A 92 19.36 6.00 -2.08
CA TRP A 92 20.43 5.07 -2.40
C TRP A 92 20.76 5.21 -3.88
N TYR A 93 22.05 5.25 -4.19
CA TYR A 93 22.53 5.43 -5.56
C TYR A 93 23.89 4.77 -5.76
N HIS A 94 24.14 4.40 -7.00
CA HIS A 94 25.45 4.02 -7.49
C HIS A 94 26.01 5.09 -8.41
N THR A 95 27.33 5.25 -8.38
CA THR A 95 28.04 6.14 -9.29
C THR A 95 28.50 5.34 -10.50
N THR A 96 28.11 5.78 -11.67
CA THR A 96 28.55 5.24 -12.96
C THR A 96 30.02 5.60 -13.24
N PRO A 97 30.70 4.93 -14.18
CA PRO A 97 32.07 5.30 -14.59
C PRO A 97 32.20 6.76 -15.07
N GLU A 98 31.10 7.34 -15.56
CA GLU A 98 31.01 8.74 -16.01
C GLU A 98 30.79 9.74 -14.85
N GLY A 99 30.74 9.27 -13.60
CA GLY A 99 30.49 10.11 -12.42
C GLY A 99 29.02 10.44 -12.16
N LYS A 100 28.08 9.98 -12.99
CA LYS A 100 26.63 10.18 -12.79
C LYS A 100 26.09 9.24 -11.73
N LYS A 101 25.10 9.70 -10.97
CA LYS A 101 24.39 8.91 -9.95
C LYS A 101 23.13 8.30 -10.53
N VAL A 102 22.86 7.04 -10.20
CA VAL A 102 21.67 6.30 -10.66
C VAL A 102 21.17 5.39 -9.55
N PHE A 103 19.87 5.11 -9.53
CA PHE A 103 19.33 4.02 -8.73
C PHE A 103 19.89 2.69 -9.23
N LYS A 104 20.15 1.76 -8.31
CA LYS A 104 20.65 0.41 -8.65
C LYS A 104 19.65 -0.39 -9.48
N THR A 105 18.36 -0.19 -9.20
CA THR A 105 17.26 -1.01 -9.72
C THR A 105 16.47 -0.26 -10.78
N SER A 106 15.66 -0.98 -11.56
CA SER A 106 14.75 -0.36 -12.54
C SER A 106 13.51 0.26 -11.89
N MET A 107 12.86 1.19 -12.59
CA MET A 107 11.67 1.92 -12.13
C MET A 107 10.35 1.12 -12.12
N GLY A 108 10.37 -0.18 -12.45
CA GLY A 108 9.13 -0.97 -12.63
C GLY A 108 8.23 -0.97 -11.39
N MET A 109 8.82 -1.10 -10.20
CA MET A 109 8.06 -1.06 -8.94
C MET A 109 7.53 0.33 -8.60
N ALA A 110 8.25 1.40 -8.97
CA ALA A 110 7.75 2.77 -8.81
C ALA A 110 6.43 2.99 -9.57
N LEU A 111 6.28 2.42 -10.77
CA LEU A 111 5.04 2.52 -11.53
C LEU A 111 3.85 1.86 -10.81
N ILE A 112 4.09 0.70 -10.19
CA ILE A 112 3.07 -0.03 -9.41
C ILE A 112 2.67 0.76 -8.15
N TYR A 113 3.63 1.43 -7.51
CA TYR A 113 3.38 2.28 -6.34
C TYR A 113 2.79 3.65 -6.68
N ALA A 114 2.99 4.15 -7.90
CA ALA A 114 2.62 5.50 -8.32
C ALA A 114 1.17 5.94 -7.97
N PRO A 115 0.10 5.18 -8.29
CA PRO A 115 -1.26 5.62 -7.96
C PRO A 115 -1.46 5.83 -6.45
N PHE A 116 -0.90 4.95 -5.62
CA PHE A 116 -0.98 5.05 -4.16
C PHE A 116 -0.12 6.18 -3.62
N PHE A 117 1.06 6.38 -4.20
CA PHE A 117 1.94 7.49 -3.90
C PHE A 117 1.26 8.84 -4.15
N PHE A 118 0.61 9.03 -5.29
CA PHE A 118 -0.06 10.29 -5.61
C PHE A 118 -1.24 10.55 -4.67
N VAL A 119 -2.00 9.53 -4.29
CA VAL A 119 -3.05 9.66 -3.27
C VAL A 119 -2.47 10.07 -1.92
N ALA A 120 -1.36 9.44 -1.49
CA ALA A 120 -0.66 9.84 -0.26
C ALA A 120 -0.08 11.25 -0.34
N HIS A 121 0.46 11.65 -1.50
CA HIS A 121 1.03 12.97 -1.72
C HIS A 121 -0.05 14.05 -1.67
N LEU A 122 -1.19 13.82 -2.33
CA LEU A 122 -2.36 14.69 -2.25
C LEU A 122 -2.85 14.81 -0.80
N PHE A 123 -2.96 13.68 -0.09
CA PHE A 123 -3.37 13.68 1.31
C PHE A 123 -2.37 14.46 2.19
N ALA A 124 -1.07 14.23 2.03
CA ALA A 124 -0.05 14.87 2.83
C ALA A 124 0.01 16.39 2.58
N THR A 125 -0.07 16.82 1.32
CA THR A 125 -0.11 18.25 0.95
C THR A 125 -1.40 18.97 1.38
N SER A 126 -2.50 18.24 1.56
CA SER A 126 -3.79 18.78 2.01
C SER A 126 -3.97 18.77 3.53
N THR A 127 -2.99 18.29 4.29
CA THR A 127 -3.04 18.15 5.75
C THR A 127 -1.74 18.67 6.38
N ASP A 128 -1.62 18.65 7.70
CA ASP A 128 -0.38 19.01 8.41
C ASP A 128 0.70 17.90 8.35
N ALA A 129 0.53 16.89 7.49
CA ALA A 129 1.50 15.82 7.34
C ALA A 129 2.69 16.26 6.47
N ILE A 130 3.87 15.70 6.75
CA ILE A 130 5.09 16.04 6.01
C ILE A 130 4.99 15.48 4.58
N ALA A 131 5.01 16.33 3.57
CA ALA A 131 4.91 15.92 2.16
C ALA A 131 6.29 15.66 1.51
N ASP A 132 7.13 14.84 2.15
CA ASP A 132 8.51 14.54 1.70
C ASP A 132 8.64 13.26 0.85
N GLY A 133 7.55 12.50 0.69
CA GLY A 133 7.56 11.22 -0.02
C GLY A 133 7.91 10.04 0.86
N PHE A 134 8.22 10.21 2.14
CA PHE A 134 8.68 9.13 3.01
C PHE A 134 7.99 9.08 4.36
N SER A 135 7.30 10.14 4.74
CA SER A 135 6.51 10.22 5.96
C SER A 135 5.37 9.17 6.00
N THR A 136 4.70 9.09 7.16
CA THR A 136 3.70 8.07 7.48
C THR A 136 2.62 7.85 6.41
N PRO A 137 2.02 8.88 5.76
CA PRO A 137 1.05 8.68 4.68
C PRO A 137 1.59 7.84 3.51
N TYR A 138 2.84 8.06 3.12
CA TYR A 138 3.49 7.32 2.02
C TYR A 138 3.74 5.87 2.41
N LYS A 139 4.31 5.64 3.60
CA LYS A 139 4.50 4.29 4.16
C LYS A 139 3.17 3.54 4.21
N PHE A 140 2.10 4.19 4.63
CA PHE A 140 0.77 3.60 4.68
C PHE A 140 0.24 3.25 3.29
N ALA A 141 0.37 4.17 2.32
CA ALA A 141 -0.05 3.94 0.95
C ALA A 141 0.68 2.77 0.27
N ILE A 142 1.98 2.59 0.52
CA ILE A 142 2.71 1.42 0.03
C ILE A 142 2.15 0.13 0.66
N CYS A 143 1.85 0.12 1.97
CA CYS A 143 1.18 -1.03 2.60
C CYS A 143 -0.21 -1.30 2.00
N MET A 144 -0.96 -0.27 1.61
CA MET A 144 -2.25 -0.45 0.95
C MET A 144 -2.09 -0.96 -0.48
N SER A 145 -1.05 -0.52 -1.19
CA SER A 145 -0.73 -1.02 -2.52
C SER A 145 -0.47 -2.53 -2.52
N SER A 146 0.24 -3.05 -1.52
CA SER A 146 0.51 -4.49 -1.42
C SER A 146 -0.76 -5.30 -1.18
N LEU A 147 -1.68 -4.83 -0.32
CA LEU A 147 -2.99 -5.47 -0.13
C LEU A 147 -3.84 -5.45 -1.41
N PHE A 148 -3.81 -4.34 -2.14
CA PHE A 148 -4.54 -4.18 -3.39
C PHE A 148 -4.06 -5.18 -4.46
N TYR A 149 -2.76 -5.21 -4.75
CA TYR A 149 -2.22 -6.13 -5.76
C TYR A 149 -2.23 -7.59 -5.28
N PHE A 150 -2.16 -7.84 -3.98
CA PHE A 150 -2.38 -9.18 -3.41
C PHE A 150 -3.81 -9.68 -3.70
N LEU A 151 -4.83 -8.84 -3.47
CA LEU A 151 -6.21 -9.20 -3.78
C LEU A 151 -6.41 -9.43 -5.29
N ILE A 152 -5.85 -8.56 -6.13
CA ILE A 152 -5.87 -8.76 -7.59
C ILE A 152 -5.25 -10.12 -7.95
N GLY A 153 -4.05 -10.42 -7.44
CA GLY A 153 -3.38 -11.71 -7.69
C GLY A 153 -4.24 -12.91 -7.28
N LEU A 154 -4.89 -12.84 -6.12
CA LEU A 154 -5.82 -13.89 -5.67
C LEU A 154 -7.02 -14.04 -6.60
N ILE A 155 -7.57 -12.95 -7.14
CA ILE A 155 -8.71 -13.00 -8.07
C ILE A 155 -8.32 -13.65 -9.40
N PHE A 156 -7.13 -13.34 -9.92
CA PHE A 156 -6.65 -13.89 -11.20
C PHE A 156 -6.19 -15.35 -11.11
N LEU A 157 -5.74 -15.80 -9.94
CA LEU A 157 -5.27 -17.18 -9.74
C LEU A 157 -6.40 -18.17 -9.38
N ARG A 158 -7.57 -17.65 -9.01
CA ARG A 158 -8.73 -18.41 -8.54
C ARG A 158 -9.50 -19.08 -9.69
#